data_AF-A0A1I8IGM9-F1
#
_entry.id   AF-A0A1I8IGM9-F1
#
_cell.length_a   1.000
_cell.length_b   1.000
_cell.length_c   1.000
_cell.angle_alpha   90.00
_cell.angle_beta   90.00
_cell.angle_gamma   90.00
#
_symmetry.space_group_name_H-M   'P 1'
#
loop_
_entity.id
_entity.type
_entity.pdbx_description
1 polymer ?
#
loop_
_entity_poly.entity_id
_entity_poly.type
_entity_poly.pdbx_seq_one_letter_code
_entity_poly.pdbx_strand_id
1 'polypeptide(L)'
;MASANDSVAEPAEVIPWRYLPEPCLVRIFEHLSLRDRIRAAGTCPEWLATSEHPLFWRRCFFKFVDESDAWLCTLPERYGRHFGGVQLAVDQGNQRMRHGKEFEDALVRLFNKLAELPDHVGLRRVDLSGAELGIRDGLVLALASGHGRTLQCLSIMNGALVAQVSKETVMQLLDSCPRLEWLELMNASFSERAMLYLAEHRRHSFRYLALHVSAETKQRLEHPWLPEVTWSRVSALMPQLRVSVTFDTRIPIRYVCRFLQPSLPLEELYLKTHTHLANEISYVARTFSRTLRRLCILASEQSADLYAAFGLLAEKCGQQLEVLQVHCPLPREVVHHLLDRCPRLLPIGRSVLRYPTADQDSQEEIVYHSLGELQAAAAAAAAAAGPVAELNDYILDQVESSRS
;
A
#
# COMPACT_ATOMS: atom_id res chain seq x y z
N MET A 1 4.06 -71.33 14.02
CA MET A 1 3.94 -70.28 15.06
C MET A 1 5.20 -69.44 14.99
N ALA A 2 5.16 -68.33 14.26
CA ALA A 2 6.22 -67.33 14.21
C ALA A 2 5.62 -66.03 14.75
N SER A 3 6.21 -65.49 15.81
CA SER A 3 5.73 -64.30 16.51
C SER A 3 5.93 -63.07 15.63
N ALA A 4 4.84 -62.37 15.33
CA ALA A 4 4.89 -61.03 14.75
C ALA A 4 5.46 -60.07 15.80
N ASN A 5 6.56 -59.43 15.42
CA ASN A 5 7.25 -58.41 16.20
C ASN A 5 6.55 -57.08 15.89
N ASP A 6 5.55 -56.70 16.68
CA ASP A 6 4.92 -55.38 16.60
C ASP A 6 5.90 -54.34 17.13
N SER A 7 6.67 -53.73 16.22
CA SER A 7 7.45 -52.53 16.50
C SER A 7 6.48 -51.36 16.66
N VAL A 8 6.15 -51.02 17.91
CA VAL A 8 5.47 -49.79 18.28
C VAL A 8 6.35 -48.61 17.82
N ALA A 9 5.88 -47.88 16.80
CA ALA A 9 6.52 -46.63 16.39
C ALA A 9 6.42 -45.63 17.56
N GLU A 10 7.55 -45.15 18.05
CA GLU A 10 7.59 -44.08 19.04
C GLU A 10 6.84 -42.84 18.51
N PRO A 11 5.99 -42.20 19.33
CA PRO A 11 5.30 -40.99 18.90
C PRO A 11 6.33 -39.90 18.61
N ALA A 12 6.29 -39.34 17.40
CA ALA A 12 7.15 -38.25 16.99
C ALA A 12 7.14 -37.14 18.05
N GLU A 13 8.33 -36.80 18.56
CA GLU A 13 8.51 -35.83 19.63
C GLU A 13 7.90 -34.48 19.20
N VAL A 14 6.78 -34.10 19.83
CA VAL A 14 6.09 -32.84 19.52
C VAL A 14 6.91 -31.71 20.13
N ILE A 15 7.74 -31.06 19.31
CA ILE A 15 8.54 -29.90 19.73
C ILE A 15 7.57 -28.78 20.13
N PRO A 16 7.58 -28.33 21.40
CA PRO A 16 6.75 -27.21 21.82
C PRO A 16 7.06 -25.94 21.02
N TRP A 17 6.03 -25.22 20.57
CA TRP A 17 6.15 -24.01 19.74
C TRP A 17 7.07 -22.92 20.33
N ARG A 18 7.23 -22.87 21.66
CA ARG A 18 8.17 -21.96 22.35
C ARG A 18 9.64 -22.19 22.00
N TYR A 19 10.00 -23.40 21.57
CA TYR A 19 11.38 -23.79 21.22
C TYR A 19 11.65 -23.72 19.72
N LEU A 20 10.75 -23.11 18.95
CA LEU A 20 11.04 -22.80 17.56
C LEU A 20 12.30 -21.92 17.46
N PRO A 21 13.24 -22.23 16.54
CA PRO A 21 14.41 -21.39 16.34
C PRO A 21 14.04 -19.95 15.99
N GLU A 22 14.81 -18.99 16.50
CA GLU A 22 14.62 -17.56 16.26
C GLU A 22 14.41 -17.19 14.78
N PRO A 23 15.19 -17.73 13.80
CA PRO A 23 14.96 -17.42 12.38
C PRO A 23 13.59 -17.85 11.85
N CYS A 24 13.00 -18.91 12.42
CA CYS A 24 11.66 -19.37 12.07
C CYS A 24 10.60 -18.44 12.66
N LEU A 25 10.75 -18.06 13.93
CA LEU A 25 9.83 -17.14 14.61
C LEU A 25 9.81 -15.76 13.93
N VAL A 26 10.98 -15.22 13.60
CA VAL A 26 11.11 -13.95 12.86
C VAL A 26 10.37 -14.01 11.53
N ARG A 27 10.46 -15.12 10.79
CA ARG A 27 9.72 -15.31 9.53
C ARG A 27 8.22 -15.38 9.73
N ILE A 28 7.74 -16.05 10.78
CA ILE A 28 6.31 -16.07 11.13
C ILE A 28 5.84 -14.65 11.44
N PHE A 29 6.61 -13.93 12.24
CA PHE A 29 6.34 -12.57 12.68
C PHE A 29 6.35 -11.54 11.54
N GLU A 30 7.12 -11.76 10.47
CA GLU A 30 7.07 -10.94 9.25
C GLU A 30 5.69 -10.93 8.58
N HIS A 31 4.83 -11.92 8.85
CA HIS A 31 3.46 -11.99 8.34
C HIS A 31 2.42 -11.31 9.25
N LEU A 32 2.81 -10.89 10.45
CA LEU A 32 1.93 -10.23 11.41
C LEU A 32 2.00 -8.70 11.27
N SER A 33 0.90 -8.02 11.65
CA SER A 33 0.90 -6.57 11.86
C SER A 33 1.91 -6.20 12.95
N LEU A 34 2.41 -4.96 12.98
CA LEU A 34 3.36 -4.55 14.04
C LEU A 34 2.78 -4.76 15.44
N ARG A 35 1.49 -4.47 15.63
CA ARG A 35 0.76 -4.66 16.89
C ARG A 35 0.68 -6.14 17.26
N ASP A 36 0.30 -7.01 16.33
CA ASP A 36 0.19 -8.44 16.60
C ASP A 36 1.56 -9.09 16.78
N ARG A 37 2.59 -8.59 16.10
CA ARG A 37 3.97 -9.01 16.27
C ARG A 37 4.47 -8.74 17.69
N ILE A 38 4.21 -7.54 18.21
CA ILE A 38 4.60 -7.16 19.58
C ILE A 38 3.80 -7.97 20.61
N ARG A 39 2.49 -8.18 20.38
CA ARG A 39 1.67 -9.07 21.21
C ARG A 39 2.18 -10.51 21.22
N ALA A 40 2.55 -11.03 20.05
CA ALA A 40 3.12 -12.37 19.92
C ALA A 40 4.47 -12.46 20.66
N ALA A 41 5.34 -11.46 20.51
CA ALA A 41 6.59 -11.41 21.26
C ALA A 41 6.37 -11.43 22.78
N GLY A 42 5.29 -10.82 23.28
CA GLY A 42 4.92 -10.84 24.70
C GLY A 42 4.39 -12.17 25.25
N THR A 43 4.26 -13.22 24.45
CA THR A 43 3.69 -14.52 24.89
C THR A 43 4.61 -15.33 25.80
N CYS A 44 5.92 -15.30 25.55
CA CYS A 44 6.93 -15.98 26.36
C CYS A 44 8.32 -15.35 26.17
N PRO A 45 9.27 -15.54 27.09
CA PRO A 45 10.61 -14.95 27.01
C PRO A 45 11.37 -15.30 25.73
N GLU A 46 11.22 -16.52 25.22
CA GLU A 46 11.88 -16.99 24.00
C GLU A 46 11.37 -16.24 22.76
N TRP A 47 10.07 -15.95 22.71
CA TRP A 47 9.48 -15.16 21.63
C TRP A 47 9.80 -13.68 21.80
N LEU A 48 9.90 -13.19 23.03
CA LEU A 48 10.32 -11.82 23.30
C LEU A 48 11.75 -11.57 22.82
N ALA A 49 12.66 -12.52 23.01
CA ALA A 49 14.05 -12.41 22.54
C ALA A 49 14.14 -12.13 21.03
N THR A 50 13.16 -12.60 20.23
CA THR A 50 13.11 -12.32 18.79
C THR A 50 12.92 -10.84 18.47
N SER A 51 12.42 -10.02 19.41
CA SER A 51 12.30 -8.57 19.22
C SER A 51 13.65 -7.87 19.21
N GLU A 52 14.75 -8.50 19.61
CA GLU A 52 16.09 -7.92 19.44
C GLU A 52 16.66 -8.20 18.04
N HIS A 53 16.01 -9.06 17.24
CA HIS A 53 16.48 -9.40 15.90
C HIS A 53 16.16 -8.27 14.89
N PRO A 54 17.13 -7.83 14.05
CA PRO A 54 16.91 -6.72 13.11
C PRO A 54 15.75 -6.90 12.12
N LEU A 55 15.50 -8.14 11.67
CA LEU A 55 14.41 -8.41 10.74
C LEU A 55 13.02 -8.19 11.37
N PHE A 56 12.91 -8.30 12.70
CA PHE A 56 11.67 -8.01 13.42
C PHE A 56 11.21 -6.57 13.18
N TRP A 57 12.12 -5.63 12.99
CA TRP A 57 11.82 -4.19 12.83
C TRP A 57 12.07 -3.67 11.42
N ARG A 58 12.45 -4.53 10.48
CA ARG A 58 12.84 -4.11 9.13
C ARG A 58 11.69 -3.46 8.35
N ARG A 59 10.45 -3.93 8.57
CA ARG A 59 9.22 -3.35 8.00
C ARG A 59 8.26 -3.02 9.14
N CYS A 60 8.07 -1.73 9.36
CA CYS A 60 7.18 -1.20 10.38
C CYS A 60 6.00 -0.51 9.69
N PHE A 61 4.79 -1.01 9.96
CA PHE A 61 3.56 -0.33 9.64
C PHE A 61 3.06 0.35 10.92
N PHE A 62 3.14 1.67 10.97
CA PHE A 62 2.60 2.46 12.06
C PHE A 62 1.22 2.95 11.66
N LYS A 63 0.20 2.45 12.34
CA LYS A 63 -1.16 2.98 12.23
C LYS A 63 -1.45 3.76 13.51
N PHE A 64 -1.70 5.06 13.37
CA PHE A 64 -2.13 5.93 14.45
C PHE A 64 -3.64 6.11 14.37
N VAL A 65 -4.37 5.51 15.30
CA VAL A 65 -5.82 5.62 15.42
C VAL A 65 -6.21 6.68 16.45
N ASP A 66 -5.49 6.71 17.57
CA ASP A 66 -5.70 7.68 18.65
C ASP A 66 -4.45 7.86 19.53
N GLU A 67 -4.58 8.61 20.63
CA GLU A 67 -3.50 8.90 21.58
C GLU A 67 -2.91 7.63 22.24
N SER A 68 -3.65 6.52 22.27
CA SER A 68 -3.14 5.24 22.78
C SER A 68 -2.07 4.63 21.88
N ASP A 69 -1.88 5.13 20.66
CA ASP A 69 -0.79 4.73 19.75
C ASP A 69 0.46 5.60 19.91
N ALA A 70 0.47 6.59 20.81
CA ALA A 70 1.60 7.48 21.02
C ALA A 70 2.90 6.75 21.42
N TRP A 71 2.80 5.58 22.05
CA TRP A 71 3.97 4.74 22.38
C TRP A 71 4.70 4.25 21.12
N LEU A 72 4.06 4.17 19.96
CA LEU A 72 4.75 3.83 18.71
C LEU A 72 5.86 4.84 18.38
N CYS A 73 5.76 6.06 18.88
CA CYS A 73 6.78 7.10 18.75
C CYS A 73 8.02 6.87 19.63
N THR A 74 8.00 5.95 20.60
CA THR A 74 9.17 5.60 21.43
C THR A 74 10.02 4.49 20.79
N LEU A 75 9.41 3.65 19.95
CA LEU A 75 10.10 2.57 19.22
C LEU A 75 11.31 3.02 18.39
N PRO A 76 11.30 4.18 17.71
CA PRO A 76 12.47 4.69 17.00
C PRO A 76 13.72 4.83 17.89
N GLU A 77 13.58 5.16 19.18
CA GLU A 77 14.72 5.35 20.08
C GLU A 77 15.47 4.06 20.34
N ARG A 78 14.73 2.94 20.44
CA ARG A 78 15.29 1.63 20.77
C ARG A 78 15.61 0.79 19.54
N TYR A 79 14.74 0.83 18.53
CA TYR A 79 14.78 -0.07 17.38
C TYR A 79 14.93 0.65 16.04
N GLY A 80 14.95 1.99 16.03
CA GLY A 80 14.99 2.79 14.81
C GLY A 80 16.17 2.47 13.88
N ARG A 81 17.33 2.07 14.45
CA ARG A 81 18.50 1.61 13.69
C ARG A 81 18.20 0.44 12.74
N HIS A 82 17.18 -0.37 13.05
CA HIS A 82 16.77 -1.52 12.25
C HIS A 82 15.67 -1.21 11.22
N PHE A 83 15.08 -0.01 11.25
CA PHE A 83 13.99 0.34 10.35
C PHE A 83 14.49 0.45 8.91
N GLY A 84 13.95 -0.41 8.03
CA GLY A 84 14.25 -0.39 6.59
C GLY A 84 13.08 0.09 5.74
N GLY A 85 11.86 0.02 6.24
CA GLY A 85 10.65 0.48 5.58
C GLY A 85 9.62 0.90 6.61
N VAL A 86 9.05 2.08 6.42
CA VAL A 86 8.03 2.68 7.26
C VAL A 86 6.81 2.95 6.41
N GLN A 87 5.67 2.43 6.83
CA GLN A 87 4.39 2.79 6.25
C GLN A 87 3.54 3.39 7.36
N LEU A 88 2.92 4.52 7.07
CA LEU A 88 2.18 5.33 8.02
C LEU A 88 0.73 5.42 7.57
N ALA A 89 -0.17 5.07 8.47
CA ALA A 89 -1.60 5.29 8.31
C ALA A 89 -2.13 6.07 9.51
N VAL A 90 -3.00 7.04 9.26
CA VAL A 90 -3.63 7.85 10.31
C VAL A 90 -5.12 7.83 10.10
N ASP A 91 -5.86 7.40 11.12
CA ASP A 91 -7.32 7.40 11.10
C ASP A 91 -7.84 8.72 11.67
N GLN A 92 -8.41 9.60 10.82
CA GLN A 92 -9.00 10.86 11.26
C GLN A 92 -10.51 10.78 11.54
N GLY A 93 -11.11 9.58 11.53
CA GLY A 93 -12.47 9.38 12.05
C GLY A 93 -12.59 9.87 13.51
N ASN A 94 -11.47 9.89 14.23
CA ASN A 94 -11.37 10.44 15.57
C ASN A 94 -11.07 11.96 15.53
N GLN A 95 -12.04 12.79 15.93
CA GLN A 95 -11.98 14.26 15.85
C GLN A 95 -10.78 14.92 16.54
N ARG A 96 -10.02 14.19 17.35
CA ARG A 96 -8.87 14.67 18.13
C ARG A 96 -7.58 14.82 17.31
N MET A 97 -7.43 14.10 16.20
CA MET A 97 -6.24 14.16 15.33
C MET A 97 -6.33 15.22 14.22
N ARG A 98 -7.23 16.21 14.35
CA ARG A 98 -7.41 17.34 13.40
C ARG A 98 -6.21 18.30 13.31
N HIS A 99 -5.10 18.02 13.99
CA HIS A 99 -3.90 18.85 14.02
C HIS A 99 -2.89 18.42 12.95
N GLY A 100 -3.30 18.43 11.67
CA GLY A 100 -2.49 17.95 10.54
C GLY A 100 -1.07 18.56 10.46
N LYS A 101 -0.89 19.81 10.93
CA LYS A 101 0.41 20.48 11.00
C LYS A 101 1.31 19.91 12.09
N GLU A 102 0.79 19.71 13.28
CA GLU A 102 1.57 19.19 14.43
C GLU A 102 2.00 17.75 14.19
N PHE A 103 1.13 16.95 13.57
CA PHE A 103 1.43 15.60 13.17
C PHE A 103 2.52 15.55 12.08
N GLU A 104 2.43 16.42 11.06
CA GLU A 104 3.52 16.56 10.08
C GLU A 104 4.83 16.98 10.75
N ASP A 105 4.81 17.99 11.63
CA ASP A 105 6.00 18.45 12.34
C ASP A 105 6.59 17.31 13.21
N ALA A 106 5.75 16.43 13.78
CA ALA A 106 6.18 15.24 14.48
C ALA A 106 6.84 14.21 13.55
N LEU A 107 6.29 13.99 12.35
CA LEU A 107 6.92 13.14 11.33
C LEU A 107 8.26 13.70 10.86
N VAL A 108 8.37 15.01 10.65
CA VAL A 108 9.65 15.67 10.33
C VAL A 108 10.67 15.40 11.42
N ARG A 109 10.30 15.62 12.70
CA ARG A 109 11.18 15.33 13.84
C ARG A 109 11.58 13.87 13.90
N LEU A 110 10.63 12.95 13.65
CA LEU A 110 10.89 11.52 13.60
C LEU A 110 11.91 11.16 12.52
N PHE A 111 11.72 11.63 11.29
CA PHE A 111 12.61 11.29 10.18
C PHE A 111 14.00 11.88 10.34
N ASN A 112 14.11 13.10 10.89
CA ASN A 112 15.39 13.70 11.24
C ASN A 112 16.10 12.92 12.34
N LYS A 113 15.38 12.57 13.43
CA LYS A 113 15.94 11.77 14.52
C LYS A 113 16.42 10.41 14.04
N LEU A 114 15.67 9.73 13.17
CA LEU A 114 16.09 8.48 12.56
C LEU A 114 17.39 8.64 11.75
N ALA A 115 17.52 9.74 11.00
CA ALA A 115 18.74 10.03 10.23
C ALA A 115 19.97 10.32 11.12
N GLU A 116 19.75 10.81 12.34
CA GLU A 116 20.80 11.08 13.33
C GLU A 116 21.22 9.84 14.13
N LEU A 117 20.45 8.75 14.10
CA LEU A 117 20.76 7.55 14.87
C LEU A 117 22.07 6.89 14.37
N PRO A 118 23.01 6.56 15.28
CA PRO A 118 24.19 5.79 14.92
C PRO A 118 23.78 4.42 14.36
N ASP A 119 24.48 3.96 13.33
CA ASP A 119 24.24 2.71 12.60
C ASP A 119 22.89 2.61 11.85
N HIS A 120 22.05 3.65 11.85
CA HIS A 120 20.86 3.65 11.01
C HIS A 120 21.26 3.71 9.53
N VAL A 121 20.85 2.69 8.79
CA VAL A 121 21.20 2.55 7.37
C VAL A 121 20.34 3.42 6.46
N GLY A 122 19.36 4.16 7.00
CA GLY A 122 18.41 4.97 6.24
C GLY A 122 17.18 4.18 5.80
N LEU A 123 16.08 4.91 5.61
CA LEU A 123 14.81 4.36 5.15
C LEU A 123 14.89 4.00 3.66
N ARG A 124 14.32 2.84 3.29
CA ARG A 124 14.18 2.40 1.89
C ARG A 124 12.79 2.56 1.35
N ARG A 125 11.77 2.41 2.19
CA ARG A 125 10.36 2.58 1.79
C ARG A 125 9.67 3.50 2.77
N VAL A 126 9.01 4.52 2.24
CA VAL A 126 8.14 5.42 3.00
C VAL A 126 6.82 5.52 2.26
N ASP A 127 5.74 5.12 2.91
CA ASP A 127 4.39 5.21 2.35
C ASP A 127 3.50 5.99 3.31
N LEU A 128 3.08 7.17 2.86
CA LEU A 128 2.21 8.10 3.59
C LEU A 128 0.77 8.10 3.03
N SER A 129 0.44 7.25 2.06
CA SER A 129 -0.86 7.25 1.36
C SER A 129 -2.06 7.01 2.27
N GLY A 130 -1.87 6.23 3.34
CA GLY A 130 -2.89 5.95 4.35
C GLY A 130 -3.02 7.03 5.42
N ALA A 131 -2.25 8.11 5.30
CA ALA A 131 -2.21 9.17 6.28
C ALA A 131 -2.96 10.38 5.72
N GLU A 132 -4.08 10.73 6.35
CA GLU A 132 -4.95 11.84 5.92
C GLU A 132 -4.34 13.24 6.18
N LEU A 133 -3.02 13.40 6.06
CA LEU A 133 -2.24 14.55 6.53
C LEU A 133 -1.78 15.47 5.39
N GLY A 134 -1.85 16.79 5.61
CA GLY A 134 -1.39 17.77 4.61
C GLY A 134 0.13 17.69 4.40
N ILE A 135 0.58 16.86 3.46
CA ILE A 135 2.01 16.72 3.12
C ILE A 135 2.47 18.03 2.45
N ARG A 136 3.46 18.70 3.06
CA ARG A 136 4.11 19.89 2.52
C ARG A 136 5.57 19.61 2.17
N ASP A 137 6.20 20.59 1.54
CA ASP A 137 7.58 20.51 1.06
C ASP A 137 8.59 20.14 2.16
N GLY A 138 8.39 20.68 3.38
CA GLY A 138 9.31 20.43 4.50
C GLY A 138 9.45 18.94 4.84
N LEU A 139 8.35 18.18 4.84
CA LEU A 139 8.38 16.74 5.10
C LEU A 139 9.14 15.97 4.02
N VAL A 140 8.88 16.29 2.76
CA VAL A 140 9.52 15.64 1.61
C VAL A 140 11.03 15.94 1.59
N LEU A 141 11.42 17.17 1.90
CA LEU A 141 12.83 17.58 1.96
C LEU A 141 13.56 16.93 3.14
N ALA A 142 12.93 16.78 4.31
CA ALA A 142 13.50 16.05 5.44
C ALA A 142 13.77 14.58 5.11
N LEU A 143 12.85 13.93 4.39
CA LEU A 143 13.06 12.57 3.88
C LEU A 143 14.20 12.51 2.86
N ALA A 144 14.24 13.45 1.92
CA ALA A 144 15.28 13.52 0.90
C ALA A 144 16.68 13.71 1.49
N SER A 145 16.82 14.62 2.46
CA SER A 145 18.11 14.96 3.09
C SER A 145 18.60 13.86 4.03
N GLY A 146 17.72 13.29 4.86
CA GLY A 146 18.08 12.26 5.83
C GLY A 146 18.24 10.86 5.22
N HIS A 147 17.43 10.52 4.21
CA HIS A 147 17.27 9.14 3.74
C HIS A 147 17.47 8.96 2.23
N GLY A 148 17.83 10.00 1.49
CA GLY A 148 17.87 9.97 0.01
C GLY A 148 18.82 8.92 -0.59
N ARG A 149 19.92 8.60 0.08
CA ARG A 149 20.89 7.58 -0.40
C ARG A 149 20.34 6.15 -0.40
N THR A 150 19.27 5.89 0.36
CA THR A 150 18.69 4.56 0.54
C THR A 150 17.24 4.45 0.09
N LEU A 151 16.55 5.58 -0.05
CA LEU A 151 15.14 5.61 -0.42
C LEU A 151 14.92 5.00 -1.82
N GLN A 152 14.04 4.00 -1.87
CA GLN A 152 13.67 3.22 -3.05
C GLN A 152 12.19 3.38 -3.39
N CYS A 153 11.31 3.47 -2.39
CA CYS A 153 9.88 3.67 -2.61
C CYS A 153 9.39 4.84 -1.77
N LEU A 154 8.71 5.79 -2.40
CA LEU A 154 8.07 6.90 -1.72
C LEU A 154 6.64 7.07 -2.23
N SER A 155 5.67 7.03 -1.33
CA SER A 155 4.32 7.52 -1.58
C SER A 155 4.05 8.72 -0.70
N ILE A 156 3.81 9.86 -1.34
CA ILE A 156 3.40 11.13 -0.70
C ILE A 156 1.95 11.46 -1.04
N MET A 157 1.14 10.43 -1.24
CA MET A 157 -0.29 10.59 -1.43
C MET A 157 -0.97 10.93 -0.12
N ASN A 158 -2.05 11.70 -0.23
CA ASN A 158 -2.96 11.96 0.86
C ASN A 158 -4.40 11.82 0.33
N GLY A 159 -5.22 11.02 1.01
CA GLY A 159 -6.62 10.78 0.68
C GLY A 159 -7.59 11.91 1.05
N ALA A 160 -7.23 12.83 1.97
CA ALA A 160 -8.17 13.77 2.58
C ALA A 160 -7.85 15.27 2.37
N LEU A 161 -6.59 15.64 2.16
CA LEU A 161 -6.17 17.04 2.00
C LEU A 161 -5.22 17.17 0.81
N VAL A 162 -5.42 18.18 -0.03
CA VAL A 162 -4.59 18.45 -1.21
C VAL A 162 -3.12 18.52 -0.80
N ALA A 163 -2.30 17.55 -1.20
CA ALA A 163 -0.86 17.60 -1.01
C ALA A 163 -0.32 18.88 -1.67
N GLN A 164 0.37 19.71 -0.88
CA GLN A 164 0.90 21.01 -1.32
C GLN A 164 2.39 20.91 -1.69
N VAL A 165 2.80 19.77 -2.25
CA VAL A 165 4.19 19.55 -2.65
C VAL A 165 4.45 20.27 -3.96
N SER A 166 5.46 21.15 -3.98
CA SER A 166 5.87 21.91 -5.15
C SER A 166 6.63 21.07 -6.16
N LYS A 167 6.64 21.51 -7.43
CA LYS A 167 7.41 20.84 -8.50
C LYS A 167 8.91 20.92 -8.24
N GLU A 168 9.34 22.02 -7.63
CA GLU A 168 10.71 22.28 -7.22
C GLU A 168 11.16 21.30 -6.13
N THR A 169 10.32 21.04 -5.13
CA THR A 169 10.60 20.02 -4.11
C THR A 169 10.69 18.62 -4.71
N VAL A 170 9.80 18.27 -5.65
CA VAL A 170 9.92 16.98 -6.36
C VAL A 170 11.25 16.88 -7.14
N MET A 171 11.69 17.97 -7.78
CA MET A 171 13.01 17.98 -8.44
C MET A 171 14.15 17.76 -7.45
N GLN A 172 14.14 18.44 -6.30
CA GLN A 172 15.17 18.29 -5.25
C GLN A 172 15.16 16.89 -4.63
N LEU A 173 13.97 16.33 -4.42
CA LEU A 173 13.78 14.95 -3.98
C LEU A 173 14.45 13.99 -4.97
N LEU A 174 14.15 14.13 -6.25
CA LEU A 174 14.74 13.28 -7.28
C LEU A 174 16.27 13.42 -7.24
N ASP A 175 16.81 14.64 -7.24
CA ASP A 175 18.25 14.85 -7.21
C ASP A 175 18.93 14.19 -6.00
N SER A 176 18.31 14.29 -4.82
CA SER A 176 18.83 13.72 -3.58
C SER A 176 18.66 12.20 -3.47
N CYS A 177 17.75 11.60 -4.25
CA CYS A 177 17.36 10.19 -4.14
C CYS A 177 17.73 9.37 -5.40
N PRO A 178 19.01 9.01 -5.62
CA PRO A 178 19.45 8.33 -6.84
C PRO A 178 18.95 6.88 -6.95
N ARG A 179 18.59 6.25 -5.82
CA ARG A 179 18.11 4.86 -5.76
C ARG A 179 16.59 4.72 -5.82
N LEU A 180 15.87 5.82 -6.02
CA LEU A 180 14.41 5.81 -6.08
C LEU A 180 13.95 4.92 -7.25
N GLU A 181 13.06 3.98 -6.94
CA GLU A 181 12.51 3.00 -7.87
C GLU A 181 11.02 3.22 -8.12
N TRP A 182 10.31 3.67 -7.08
CA TRP A 182 8.87 3.89 -7.04
C TRP A 182 8.58 5.27 -6.46
N LEU A 183 7.78 6.05 -7.17
CA LEU A 183 7.26 7.32 -6.68
C LEU A 183 5.75 7.41 -6.93
N GLU A 184 5.00 7.77 -5.91
CA GLU A 184 3.57 8.00 -5.99
C GLU A 184 3.22 9.39 -5.41
N LEU A 185 2.52 10.21 -6.22
CA LEU A 185 2.19 11.59 -5.89
C LEU A 185 1.03 12.15 -6.72
N MET A 186 0.56 13.34 -6.33
CA MET A 186 -0.38 14.12 -7.11
C MET A 186 0.24 14.59 -8.43
N ASN A 187 -0.48 14.41 -9.54
CA ASN A 187 -0.04 14.82 -10.88
C ASN A 187 0.32 16.31 -10.95
N ALA A 188 -0.35 17.17 -10.17
CA ALA A 188 -0.07 18.60 -10.13
C ALA A 188 1.35 18.95 -9.63
N SER A 189 1.94 18.08 -8.81
CA SER A 189 3.28 18.24 -8.23
C SER A 189 4.38 17.70 -9.14
N PHE A 190 4.02 16.92 -10.17
CA PHE A 190 4.99 16.33 -11.09
C PHE A 190 5.12 17.20 -12.35
N SER A 191 6.35 17.35 -12.85
CA SER A 191 6.65 18.25 -13.99
C SER A 191 7.29 17.51 -15.15
N GLU A 192 7.19 18.09 -16.36
CA GLU A 192 7.93 17.60 -17.53
C GLU A 192 9.43 17.58 -17.30
N ARG A 193 9.97 18.61 -16.63
CA ARG A 193 11.38 18.67 -16.28
C ARG A 193 11.79 17.49 -15.39
N ALA A 194 10.95 17.11 -14.42
CA ALA A 194 11.20 15.94 -13.57
C ALA A 194 11.19 14.65 -14.38
N MET A 195 10.23 14.50 -15.29
CA MET A 195 10.15 13.33 -16.16
C MET A 195 11.38 13.18 -17.07
N LEU A 196 11.79 14.27 -17.73
CA LEU A 196 12.96 14.27 -18.60
C LEU A 196 14.24 14.05 -17.80
N TYR A 197 14.35 14.63 -16.60
CA TYR A 197 15.48 14.39 -15.71
C TYR A 197 15.65 12.90 -15.39
N LEU A 198 14.56 12.19 -15.06
CA LEU A 198 14.60 10.74 -14.83
C LEU A 198 15.11 9.96 -16.04
N ALA A 199 14.62 10.31 -17.23
CA ALA A 199 14.96 9.63 -18.48
C ALA A 199 16.40 9.91 -18.94
N GLU A 200 16.85 11.16 -18.87
CA GLU A 200 18.16 11.60 -19.38
C GLU A 200 19.31 11.16 -18.48
N HIS A 201 19.10 11.13 -17.15
CA HIS A 201 20.11 10.67 -16.20
C HIS A 201 20.19 9.15 -16.09
N ARG A 202 19.53 8.42 -17.00
CA ARG A 202 19.52 6.95 -17.08
C ARG A 202 19.28 6.31 -15.71
N ARG A 203 18.24 6.77 -15.01
CA ARG A 203 17.84 6.19 -13.72
C ARG A 203 17.19 4.82 -13.93
N HIS A 204 18.01 3.83 -14.27
CA HIS A 204 17.58 2.47 -14.60
C HIS A 204 16.85 1.77 -13.44
N SER A 205 17.10 2.20 -12.20
CA SER A 205 16.39 1.71 -11.01
C SER A 205 14.95 2.22 -10.94
N PHE A 206 14.66 3.38 -11.55
CA PHE A 206 13.33 3.98 -11.56
C PHE A 206 12.41 3.22 -12.51
N ARG A 207 11.36 2.63 -11.93
CA ARG A 207 10.52 1.62 -12.57
C ARG A 207 9.05 1.91 -12.47
N TYR A 208 8.61 2.64 -11.45
CA TYR A 208 7.18 2.83 -11.20
C TYR A 208 6.86 4.28 -10.83
N LEU A 209 5.90 4.86 -11.55
CA LEU A 209 5.35 6.17 -11.27
C LEU A 209 3.83 6.07 -11.15
N ALA A 210 3.28 6.44 -10.00
CA ALA A 210 1.84 6.55 -9.82
C ALA A 210 1.42 8.02 -9.72
N LEU A 211 0.50 8.42 -10.60
CA LEU A 211 0.00 9.78 -10.73
C LEU A 211 -1.47 9.82 -10.35
N HIS A 212 -1.78 10.64 -9.35
CA HIS A 212 -3.16 10.90 -8.94
C HIS A 212 -3.63 12.23 -9.50
N VAL A 213 -4.71 12.18 -10.27
CA VAL A 213 -5.31 13.33 -10.93
C VAL A 213 -6.58 13.71 -10.16
N SER A 214 -6.64 14.95 -9.68
CA SER A 214 -7.79 15.54 -8.96
C SER A 214 -8.27 16.82 -9.66
N ALA A 215 -9.58 17.07 -9.59
CA ALA A 215 -10.23 18.25 -10.19
C ALA A 215 -10.27 19.50 -9.28
N GLU A 216 -9.60 19.45 -8.11
CA GLU A 216 -9.74 20.46 -7.03
C GLU A 216 -9.36 21.89 -7.39
N THR A 217 -8.70 22.11 -8.51
CA THR A 217 -8.49 23.45 -9.04
C THR A 217 -9.07 23.51 -10.44
N LYS A 218 -10.32 23.99 -10.55
CA LYS A 218 -11.02 24.22 -11.84
C LYS A 218 -10.18 25.01 -12.86
N GLN A 219 -9.23 25.82 -12.39
CA GLN A 219 -8.28 26.60 -13.22
C GLN A 219 -7.08 25.79 -13.76
N ARG A 220 -6.84 24.54 -13.32
CA ARG A 220 -5.65 23.74 -13.65
C ARG A 220 -5.92 22.55 -14.59
N LEU A 221 -7.16 22.33 -15.01
CA LEU A 221 -7.50 21.25 -15.96
C LEU A 221 -6.98 21.52 -17.39
N GLU A 222 -6.45 22.72 -17.67
CA GLU A 222 -5.96 23.08 -19.00
C GLU A 222 -4.43 22.96 -19.17
N HIS A 223 -3.61 22.97 -18.10
CA HIS A 223 -2.15 22.81 -18.22
C HIS A 223 -1.45 22.48 -16.89
N PRO A 224 -0.29 21.77 -16.90
CA PRO A 224 0.32 21.02 -17.99
C PRO A 224 0.36 19.52 -17.66
N TRP A 225 -0.42 18.72 -18.38
CA TRP A 225 -0.13 17.29 -18.48
C TRP A 225 1.20 17.12 -19.23
N LEU A 226 1.84 15.97 -19.03
CA LEU A 226 3.01 15.63 -19.83
C LEU A 226 2.61 15.50 -21.31
N PRO A 227 3.30 16.20 -22.22
CA PRO A 227 3.04 16.09 -23.66
C PRO A 227 3.34 14.69 -24.22
N GLU A 228 2.70 14.35 -25.34
CA GLU A 228 2.87 13.04 -25.99
C GLU A 228 4.30 12.83 -26.48
N VAL A 229 4.95 13.90 -26.93
CA VAL A 229 6.37 13.88 -27.33
C VAL A 229 7.27 13.50 -26.14
N THR A 230 6.92 13.95 -24.93
CA THR A 230 7.64 13.65 -23.70
C THR A 230 7.46 12.19 -23.34
N TRP A 231 6.23 11.67 -23.37
CA TRP A 231 5.97 10.25 -23.15
C TRP A 231 6.67 9.37 -24.19
N SER A 232 6.62 9.74 -25.46
CA SER A 232 7.31 9.03 -26.55
C SER A 232 8.81 8.92 -26.27
N ARG A 233 9.43 10.04 -25.87
CA ARG A 233 10.86 10.08 -25.56
C ARG A 233 11.22 9.26 -24.32
N VAL A 234 10.40 9.37 -23.26
CA VAL A 234 10.61 8.62 -22.01
C VAL A 234 10.44 7.13 -22.23
N SER A 235 9.38 6.70 -22.93
CA SER A 235 9.14 5.29 -23.24
C SER A 235 10.26 4.67 -24.08
N ALA A 236 10.90 5.47 -24.94
CA ALA A 236 12.10 5.03 -25.69
C ALA A 236 13.35 4.90 -24.80
N LEU A 237 13.55 5.81 -23.84
CA LEU A 237 14.73 5.83 -22.96
C LEU A 237 14.58 4.90 -21.73
N MET A 238 13.35 4.64 -21.30
CA MET A 238 12.99 3.90 -20.10
C MET A 238 11.92 2.85 -20.39
N PRO A 239 12.21 1.81 -21.19
CA PRO A 239 11.23 0.78 -21.56
C PRO A 239 10.72 -0.05 -20.37
N GLN A 240 11.42 0.00 -19.24
CA GLN A 240 11.02 -0.65 -17.99
C GLN A 240 10.03 0.17 -17.15
N LEU A 241 9.79 1.44 -17.50
CA LEU A 241 8.92 2.33 -16.75
C LEU A 241 7.47 1.86 -16.84
N ARG A 242 6.81 1.83 -15.70
CA ARG A 242 5.40 1.49 -15.53
C ARG A 242 4.70 2.68 -14.93
N VAL A 243 3.58 3.09 -15.54
CA VAL A 243 2.79 4.21 -15.04
C VAL A 243 1.43 3.72 -14.56
N SER A 244 1.08 4.16 -13.37
CA SER A 244 -0.25 4.01 -12.79
C SER A 244 -0.94 5.36 -12.73
N VAL A 245 -2.21 5.41 -13.12
CA VAL A 245 -2.99 6.64 -13.14
C VAL A 245 -4.29 6.43 -12.38
N THR A 246 -4.54 7.31 -11.42
CA THR A 246 -5.81 7.37 -10.69
C THR A 246 -6.53 8.67 -11.00
N PHE A 247 -7.79 8.58 -11.43
CA PHE A 247 -8.68 9.72 -11.60
C PHE A 247 -9.70 9.75 -10.48
N ASP A 248 -9.80 10.89 -9.77
CA ASP A 248 -10.85 11.15 -8.79
C ASP A 248 -12.24 11.30 -9.45
N THR A 249 -13.28 10.98 -8.67
CA THR A 249 -14.72 11.15 -8.92
C THR A 249 -15.10 12.49 -9.56
N ARG A 250 -14.40 13.57 -9.23
CA ARG A 250 -14.72 14.94 -9.67
C ARG A 250 -14.18 15.26 -11.07
N ILE A 251 -13.36 14.41 -11.68
CA ILE A 251 -12.78 14.69 -13.00
C ILE A 251 -13.82 14.48 -14.11
N PRO A 252 -14.06 15.50 -14.96
CA PRO A 252 -14.92 15.31 -16.12
C PRO A 252 -14.30 14.31 -17.10
N ILE A 253 -15.12 13.38 -17.59
CA ILE A 253 -14.67 12.24 -18.38
C ILE A 253 -13.87 12.62 -19.64
N ARG A 254 -14.21 13.75 -20.28
CA ARG A 254 -13.49 14.30 -21.45
C ARG A 254 -12.00 14.54 -21.22
N TYR A 255 -11.56 14.69 -19.96
CA TYR A 255 -10.15 14.88 -19.62
C TYR A 255 -9.40 13.56 -19.48
N VAL A 256 -10.09 12.45 -19.20
CA VAL A 256 -9.47 11.12 -19.05
C VAL A 256 -8.79 10.72 -20.36
N CYS A 257 -9.53 10.69 -21.48
CA CYS A 257 -8.96 10.34 -22.79
C CYS A 257 -7.90 11.34 -23.28
N ARG A 258 -7.95 12.61 -22.87
CA ARG A 258 -6.92 13.61 -23.23
C ARG A 258 -5.62 13.41 -22.46
N PHE A 259 -5.72 12.93 -21.23
CA PHE A 259 -4.57 12.60 -20.39
C PHE A 259 -3.93 11.27 -20.79
N LEU A 260 -4.76 10.27 -21.10
CA LEU A 260 -4.33 8.93 -21.48
C LEU A 260 -3.82 8.92 -22.93
N GLN A 261 -2.64 9.46 -23.16
CA GLN A 261 -2.05 9.54 -24.49
C GLN A 261 -1.39 8.21 -24.92
N PRO A 262 -1.30 7.89 -26.22
CA PRO A 262 -0.89 6.56 -26.69
C PRO A 262 0.51 6.11 -26.26
N SER A 263 1.47 7.04 -26.12
CA SER A 263 2.85 6.70 -25.76
C SER A 263 3.06 6.52 -24.26
N LEU A 264 2.04 6.79 -23.43
CA LEU A 264 2.05 6.55 -22.00
C LEU A 264 2.20 5.04 -21.73
N PRO A 265 3.23 4.59 -20.99
CA PRO A 265 3.39 3.18 -20.64
C PRO A 265 2.46 2.81 -19.46
N LEU A 266 1.15 2.90 -19.72
CA LEU A 266 0.08 2.70 -18.74
C LEU A 266 -0.03 1.22 -18.37
N GLU A 267 0.27 0.89 -17.11
CA GLU A 267 0.13 -0.45 -16.55
C GLU A 267 -1.12 -0.59 -15.69
N GLU A 268 -1.46 0.46 -14.93
CA GLU A 268 -2.60 0.45 -14.01
C GLU A 268 -3.47 1.69 -14.20
N LEU A 269 -4.78 1.49 -14.25
CA LEU A 269 -5.75 2.57 -14.38
C LEU A 269 -6.86 2.42 -13.35
N TYR A 270 -7.08 3.48 -12.58
CA TYR A 270 -8.15 3.57 -11.59
C TYR A 270 -9.08 4.73 -11.96
N LEU A 271 -10.28 4.40 -12.43
CA LEU A 271 -11.34 5.35 -12.77
C LEU A 271 -12.36 5.39 -11.64
N LYS A 272 -12.18 6.30 -10.70
CA LYS A 272 -13.13 6.49 -9.58
C LYS A 272 -14.31 7.39 -9.98
N THR A 273 -14.76 7.38 -11.22
CA THR A 273 -15.74 8.34 -11.76
C THR A 273 -17.12 7.71 -11.93
N HIS A 274 -18.17 8.31 -11.35
CA HIS A 274 -19.57 7.85 -11.44
C HIS A 274 -20.26 8.20 -12.77
N THR A 275 -19.58 8.02 -13.90
CA THR A 275 -20.10 8.38 -15.23
C THR A 275 -20.20 7.15 -16.15
N HIS A 276 -20.75 7.34 -17.36
CA HIS A 276 -20.67 6.35 -18.43
C HIS A 276 -19.21 6.19 -18.88
N LEU A 277 -18.70 4.95 -18.92
CA LEU A 277 -17.28 4.65 -19.16
C LEU A 277 -17.02 3.73 -20.36
N ALA A 278 -18.06 3.35 -21.10
CA ALA A 278 -17.94 2.40 -22.21
C ALA A 278 -16.93 2.87 -23.28
N ASN A 279 -16.96 4.16 -23.61
CA ASN A 279 -16.06 4.74 -24.60
C ASN A 279 -14.62 4.76 -24.12
N GLU A 280 -14.40 5.09 -22.85
CA GLU A 280 -13.10 5.20 -22.21
C GLU A 280 -12.45 3.83 -22.04
N ILE A 281 -13.23 2.83 -21.61
CA ILE A 281 -12.79 1.43 -21.55
C ILE A 281 -12.41 0.95 -22.95
N SER A 282 -13.25 1.23 -23.95
CA SER A 282 -12.98 0.85 -25.33
C SER A 282 -11.74 1.53 -25.90
N TYR A 283 -11.52 2.80 -25.56
CA TYR A 283 -10.32 3.54 -25.91
C TYR A 283 -9.08 2.90 -25.26
N VAL A 284 -9.13 2.67 -23.95
CA VAL A 284 -8.04 2.07 -23.17
C VAL A 284 -7.68 0.68 -23.70
N ALA A 285 -8.68 -0.15 -24.01
CA ALA A 285 -8.49 -1.47 -24.58
C ALA A 285 -7.76 -1.44 -25.92
N ARG A 286 -8.05 -0.45 -26.78
CA ARG A 286 -7.38 -0.32 -28.09
C ARG A 286 -5.95 0.23 -27.95
N THR A 287 -5.79 1.24 -27.12
CA THR A 287 -4.54 2.00 -27.00
C THR A 287 -3.49 1.28 -26.15
N PHE A 288 -3.89 0.70 -25.02
CA PHE A 288 -2.98 0.13 -24.01
C PHE A 288 -3.03 -1.39 -23.92
N SER A 289 -3.43 -2.06 -25.02
CA SER A 289 -3.55 -3.52 -25.12
C SER A 289 -2.28 -4.31 -24.75
N ARG A 290 -1.12 -3.66 -24.82
CA ARG A 290 0.21 -4.27 -24.57
C ARG A 290 0.86 -3.87 -23.25
N THR A 291 0.25 -2.96 -22.49
CA THR A 291 0.82 -2.46 -21.24
C THR A 291 -0.13 -2.63 -20.06
N LEU A 292 -1.45 -2.56 -20.29
CA LEU A 292 -2.45 -2.58 -19.23
C LEU A 292 -2.53 -3.95 -18.53
N ARG A 293 -2.33 -3.93 -17.21
CA ARG A 293 -2.42 -5.10 -16.33
C ARG A 293 -3.51 -4.97 -15.28
N ARG A 294 -3.81 -3.76 -14.81
CA ARG A 294 -4.86 -3.53 -13.81
C ARG A 294 -5.81 -2.45 -14.27
N LEU A 295 -7.11 -2.75 -14.16
CA LEU A 295 -8.17 -1.80 -14.42
C LEU A 295 -9.18 -1.84 -13.28
N CYS A 296 -9.35 -0.71 -12.60
CA CYS A 296 -10.32 -0.53 -11.52
C CYS A 296 -11.31 0.55 -11.92
N ILE A 297 -12.61 0.23 -11.85
CA ILE A 297 -13.67 1.07 -12.39
C ILE A 297 -14.79 1.22 -11.37
N LEU A 298 -15.13 2.46 -11.06
CA LEU A 298 -16.30 2.83 -10.27
C LEU A 298 -17.46 3.23 -11.19
N ALA A 299 -18.04 2.26 -11.91
CA ALA A 299 -19.17 2.53 -12.79
C ALA A 299 -20.50 2.55 -12.01
N SER A 300 -21.41 3.44 -12.38
CA SER A 300 -22.77 3.51 -11.80
C SER A 300 -23.85 2.88 -12.69
N GLU A 301 -23.54 2.56 -13.94
CA GLU A 301 -24.51 2.15 -14.94
C GLU A 301 -24.28 0.71 -15.43
N GLN A 302 -25.37 0.03 -15.75
CA GLN A 302 -25.42 -1.19 -16.55
C GLN A 302 -25.96 -0.85 -17.95
N SER A 303 -25.16 -1.07 -18.99
CA SER A 303 -25.57 -0.82 -20.37
C SER A 303 -24.93 -1.81 -21.34
N ALA A 304 -25.59 -2.04 -22.47
CA ALA A 304 -25.08 -2.92 -23.53
C ALA A 304 -23.72 -2.43 -24.06
N ASP A 305 -23.54 -1.11 -24.14
CA ASP A 305 -22.27 -0.49 -24.55
C ASP A 305 -21.14 -0.79 -23.57
N LEU A 306 -21.42 -0.78 -22.26
CA LEU A 306 -20.44 -1.14 -21.23
C LEU A 306 -20.03 -2.62 -21.37
N TYR A 307 -20.99 -3.52 -21.62
CA TYR A 307 -20.71 -4.94 -21.82
C TYR A 307 -19.89 -5.18 -23.09
N ALA A 308 -20.20 -4.48 -24.19
CA ALA A 308 -19.42 -4.53 -25.41
C ALA A 308 -17.98 -4.02 -25.18
N ALA A 309 -17.81 -2.97 -24.38
CA ALA A 309 -16.50 -2.45 -24.02
C ALA A 309 -15.68 -3.46 -23.19
N PHE A 310 -16.30 -4.20 -22.26
CA PHE A 310 -15.64 -5.30 -21.56
C PHE A 310 -15.29 -6.47 -22.49
N GLY A 311 -16.14 -6.79 -23.47
CA GLY A 311 -15.83 -7.76 -24.50
C GLY A 311 -14.56 -7.38 -25.27
N LEU A 312 -14.48 -6.13 -25.72
CA LEU A 312 -13.30 -5.60 -26.41
C LEU A 312 -12.05 -5.59 -25.50
N LEU A 313 -12.20 -5.24 -24.22
CA LEU A 313 -11.13 -5.31 -23.23
C LEU A 313 -10.57 -6.74 -23.11
N ALA A 314 -11.45 -7.73 -23.01
CA ALA A 314 -11.08 -9.14 -22.94
C ALA A 314 -10.33 -9.59 -24.19
N GLU A 315 -10.80 -9.17 -25.37
CA GLU A 315 -10.20 -9.50 -26.65
C GLU A 315 -8.81 -8.88 -26.85
N LYS A 316 -8.62 -7.62 -26.43
CA LYS A 316 -7.38 -6.89 -26.69
C LYS A 316 -6.35 -7.01 -25.57
N CYS A 317 -6.78 -6.97 -24.32
CA CYS A 317 -5.90 -6.95 -23.14
C CYS A 317 -5.84 -8.31 -22.42
N GLY A 318 -6.65 -9.31 -22.77
CA GLY A 318 -6.82 -10.52 -21.97
C GLY A 318 -5.54 -11.31 -21.67
N GLN A 319 -4.54 -11.26 -22.54
CA GLN A 319 -3.26 -11.94 -22.32
C GLN A 319 -2.38 -11.31 -21.23
N GLN A 320 -2.65 -10.06 -20.88
CA GLN A 320 -1.85 -9.28 -19.92
C GLN A 320 -2.63 -8.83 -18.71
N LEU A 321 -3.96 -8.72 -18.81
CA LEU A 321 -4.82 -8.26 -17.73
C LEU A 321 -4.75 -9.23 -16.55
N GLU A 322 -4.26 -8.73 -15.42
CA GLU A 322 -4.06 -9.45 -14.16
C GLU A 322 -5.19 -9.15 -13.17
N VAL A 323 -5.68 -7.90 -13.17
CA VAL A 323 -6.71 -7.43 -12.23
C VAL A 323 -7.76 -6.62 -12.98
N LEU A 324 -9.02 -7.00 -12.81
CA LEU A 324 -10.18 -6.21 -13.24
C LEU A 324 -11.12 -6.07 -12.05
N GLN A 325 -11.24 -4.85 -11.53
CA GLN A 325 -12.16 -4.52 -10.46
C GLN A 325 -13.26 -3.61 -11.02
N VAL A 326 -14.50 -4.05 -10.91
CA VAL A 326 -15.66 -3.30 -11.40
C VAL A 326 -16.64 -3.15 -10.26
N HIS A 327 -16.92 -1.92 -9.84
CA HIS A 327 -17.88 -1.62 -8.77
C HIS A 327 -19.30 -1.41 -9.31
N CYS A 328 -19.72 -2.24 -10.27
CA CYS A 328 -21.12 -2.37 -10.70
C CYS A 328 -21.45 -3.84 -10.95
N PRO A 329 -22.72 -4.26 -10.81
CA PRO A 329 -23.09 -5.64 -11.07
C PRO A 329 -22.96 -5.93 -12.57
N LEU A 330 -22.32 -7.04 -12.92
CA LEU A 330 -22.17 -7.52 -14.30
C LEU A 330 -23.01 -8.77 -14.56
N PRO A 331 -23.61 -8.92 -15.75
CA PRO A 331 -24.27 -10.15 -16.17
C PRO A 331 -23.30 -11.33 -16.16
N ARG A 332 -23.83 -12.53 -15.89
CA ARG A 332 -23.01 -13.74 -15.81
C ARG A 332 -22.27 -13.99 -17.11
N GLU A 333 -22.90 -13.74 -18.25
CA GLU A 333 -22.37 -13.97 -19.58
C GLU A 333 -21.10 -13.14 -19.83
N VAL A 334 -21.11 -11.87 -19.40
CA VAL A 334 -19.96 -10.97 -19.49
C VAL A 334 -18.82 -11.45 -18.61
N VAL A 335 -19.13 -11.88 -17.39
CA VAL A 335 -18.13 -12.41 -16.45
C VAL A 335 -17.47 -13.69 -17.00
N HIS A 336 -18.26 -14.64 -17.50
CA HIS A 336 -17.71 -15.87 -18.11
C HIS A 336 -16.82 -15.53 -19.31
N HIS A 337 -17.29 -14.64 -20.20
CA HIS A 337 -16.49 -14.21 -21.34
C HIS A 337 -15.15 -13.57 -20.92
N LEU A 338 -15.14 -12.75 -19.87
CA LEU A 338 -13.92 -12.16 -19.32
C LEU A 338 -12.97 -13.23 -18.78
N LEU A 339 -13.47 -14.16 -17.98
CA LEU A 339 -12.66 -15.23 -17.38
C LEU A 339 -12.09 -16.19 -18.44
N ASP A 340 -12.88 -16.54 -19.46
CA ASP A 340 -12.45 -17.42 -20.55
C ASP A 340 -11.33 -16.81 -21.39
N ARG A 341 -11.38 -15.50 -21.59
CA ARG A 341 -10.45 -14.77 -22.48
C ARG A 341 -9.23 -14.19 -21.75
N CYS A 342 -9.29 -14.09 -20.42
CA CYS A 342 -8.22 -13.51 -19.62
C CYS A 342 -7.63 -14.56 -18.65
N PRO A 343 -6.71 -15.42 -19.10
CA PRO A 343 -6.19 -16.54 -18.29
C PRO A 343 -5.39 -16.08 -17.06
N ARG A 344 -4.96 -14.82 -17.02
CA ARG A 344 -4.20 -14.23 -15.91
C ARG A 344 -5.07 -13.49 -14.90
N LEU A 345 -6.36 -13.30 -15.18
CA LEU A 345 -7.27 -12.77 -14.18
C LEU A 345 -7.34 -13.77 -13.04
N LEU A 346 -6.77 -13.40 -11.90
CA LEU A 346 -6.86 -14.23 -10.71
C LEU A 346 -8.35 -14.35 -10.34
N PRO A 347 -8.89 -15.56 -10.13
CA PRO A 347 -10.22 -15.75 -9.51
C PRO A 347 -10.25 -15.27 -8.04
N ILE A 348 -9.15 -14.72 -7.55
CA ILE A 348 -8.94 -14.39 -6.15
C ILE A 348 -9.55 -13.02 -5.85
N GLY A 349 -10.79 -13.08 -5.38
CA GLY A 349 -11.43 -12.01 -4.65
C GLY A 349 -12.86 -11.77 -5.11
N ARG A 350 -13.80 -11.98 -4.21
CA ARG A 350 -15.14 -11.35 -4.19
C ARG A 350 -15.09 -9.80 -4.20
N SER A 351 -14.04 -9.18 -4.75
CA SER A 351 -13.89 -7.75 -4.99
C SER A 351 -14.53 -7.29 -6.30
N VAL A 352 -15.15 -8.20 -7.08
CA VAL A 352 -16.13 -7.86 -8.13
C VAL A 352 -17.41 -7.21 -7.54
N LEU A 353 -17.63 -7.22 -6.23
CA LEU A 353 -18.64 -6.38 -5.57
C LEU A 353 -18.15 -5.97 -4.18
N ARG A 354 -17.54 -4.79 -4.05
CA ARG A 354 -17.52 -4.05 -2.78
C ARG A 354 -18.20 -2.71 -2.99
N TYR A 355 -19.37 -2.58 -2.37
CA TYR A 355 -20.06 -1.32 -2.14
C TYR A 355 -19.08 -0.30 -1.53
N PRO A 356 -19.09 0.97 -1.95
CA PRO A 356 -18.68 2.05 -1.10
C PRO A 356 -19.87 2.38 -0.18
N THR A 357 -19.79 2.03 1.09
CA THR A 357 -20.53 2.78 2.10
C THR A 357 -19.51 3.48 2.97
N ALA A 358 -19.46 4.79 2.82
CA ALA A 358 -18.99 5.65 3.89
C ALA A 358 -19.95 5.46 5.07
N ASP A 359 -19.37 5.27 6.25
CA ASP A 359 -19.96 5.26 7.58
C ASP A 359 -21.03 4.19 7.87
N GLN A 360 -20.62 3.13 8.58
CA GLN A 360 -20.96 2.98 10.00
C GLN A 360 -20.30 1.72 10.59
N ASP A 361 -19.75 1.91 11.80
CA ASP A 361 -19.53 0.88 12.80
C ASP A 361 -20.69 -0.11 12.83
N SER A 362 -20.34 -1.39 12.83
CA SER A 362 -20.83 -2.46 13.72
C SER A 362 -20.99 -3.79 12.98
N GLN A 363 -20.24 -4.75 13.50
CA GLN A 363 -20.47 -6.19 13.45
C GLN A 363 -20.45 -6.88 12.09
N GLU A 364 -19.38 -7.68 11.97
CA GLU A 364 -19.33 -8.97 11.29
C GLU A 364 -20.69 -9.62 11.03
N GLU A 365 -20.94 -10.02 9.78
CA GLU A 365 -21.59 -11.31 9.53
C GLU A 365 -21.13 -11.89 8.19
N ILE A 366 -20.11 -12.74 8.29
CA ILE A 366 -19.77 -13.74 7.27
C ILE A 366 -20.36 -15.05 7.75
N VAL A 367 -21.29 -15.62 7.01
CA VAL A 367 -21.74 -17.01 7.22
C VAL A 367 -22.12 -17.62 5.86
N TYR A 368 -21.80 -18.85 5.46
CA TYR A 368 -21.38 -20.10 6.14
C TYR A 368 -20.27 -20.78 5.31
N HIS A 369 -19.26 -21.45 5.90
CA HIS A 369 -19.35 -22.77 6.54
C HIS A 369 -18.54 -22.90 7.85
N SER A 370 -19.13 -23.61 8.82
CA SER A 370 -18.63 -24.00 10.16
C SER A 370 -18.11 -22.89 11.09
N LEU A 371 -18.99 -21.94 11.42
CA LEU A 371 -18.76 -20.94 12.48
C LEU A 371 -18.88 -21.54 13.91
N GLY A 372 -19.58 -22.67 14.06
CA GLY A 372 -19.90 -23.27 15.36
C GLY A 372 -18.71 -23.92 16.09
N GLU A 373 -17.70 -24.41 15.36
CA GLU A 373 -16.52 -25.05 15.95
C GLU A 373 -15.41 -24.04 16.30
N LEU A 374 -15.31 -22.94 15.55
CA LEU A 374 -14.34 -21.86 15.78
C LEU A 374 -14.79 -20.89 16.89
N GLN A 375 -16.09 -20.62 17.02
CA GLN A 375 -16.60 -19.77 18.11
C GLN A 375 -16.50 -20.45 19.48
N ALA A 376 -16.62 -21.78 19.54
CA ALA A 376 -16.39 -22.54 20.78
C ALA A 376 -14.91 -22.52 21.21
N ALA A 377 -13.97 -22.59 20.26
CA ALA A 377 -12.53 -22.49 20.53
C ALA A 377 -12.09 -21.05 20.90
N ALA A 378 -12.66 -20.04 20.26
CA ALA A 378 -12.39 -18.63 20.56
C ALA A 378 -12.97 -18.19 21.92
N ALA A 379 -14.16 -18.67 22.29
CA ALA A 379 -14.74 -18.41 23.61
C ALA A 379 -13.95 -19.09 24.74
N ALA A 380 -13.42 -20.30 24.51
CA ALA A 380 -12.54 -20.98 25.46
C ALA A 380 -11.16 -20.28 25.61
N ALA A 381 -10.62 -19.71 24.52
CA ALA A 381 -9.37 -18.95 24.55
C ALA A 381 -9.53 -17.55 25.19
N ALA A 382 -10.66 -16.87 24.95
CA ALA A 382 -10.98 -15.58 25.55
C ALA A 382 -11.29 -15.68 27.06
N ALA A 383 -11.83 -16.81 27.53
CA ALA A 383 -12.00 -17.07 28.95
C ALA A 383 -10.68 -17.38 29.69
N ALA A 384 -9.62 -17.75 28.97
CA ALA A 384 -8.29 -18.03 29.53
C ALA A 384 -7.35 -16.81 29.50
N ALA A 385 -7.64 -15.79 28.68
CA ALA A 385 -6.87 -14.56 28.61
C ALA A 385 -7.48 -13.50 29.54
N GLY A 386 -6.84 -13.27 30.69
CA GLY A 386 -7.20 -12.21 31.63
C GLY A 386 -7.12 -10.79 31.03
N PRO A 387 -7.50 -9.76 31.81
CA PRO A 387 -7.73 -8.41 31.28
C PRO A 387 -6.48 -7.82 30.61
N VAL A 388 -6.62 -7.50 29.32
CA VAL A 388 -5.58 -6.96 28.40
C VAL A 388 -4.92 -5.66 28.90
N ALA A 389 -5.50 -4.99 29.91
CA ALA A 389 -4.92 -3.79 30.51
C ALA A 389 -3.67 -4.10 31.36
N GLU A 390 -3.62 -5.24 32.06
CA GLU A 390 -2.50 -5.60 32.94
C GLU A 390 -1.25 -6.04 32.15
N LEU A 391 -1.41 -6.52 30.91
CA LEU A 391 -0.30 -6.96 30.06
C LEU A 391 0.51 -5.78 29.46
N ASN A 392 -0.15 -4.65 29.20
CA ASN A 392 0.51 -3.44 28.70
C ASN A 392 1.38 -2.81 29.79
N ASP A 393 0.85 -2.75 31.03
CA ASP A 393 1.61 -2.26 32.19
C ASP A 393 2.75 -3.22 32.53
N TYR A 394 2.56 -4.53 32.41
CA TYR A 394 3.63 -5.52 32.64
C TYR A 394 4.79 -5.42 31.63
N ILE A 395 4.51 -5.17 30.35
CA ILE A 395 5.56 -4.96 29.34
C ILE A 395 6.28 -3.63 29.57
N LEU A 396 5.58 -2.57 29.98
CA LEU A 396 6.19 -1.29 30.33
C LEU A 396 7.03 -1.39 31.62
N ASP A 397 6.55 -2.09 32.66
CA ASP A 397 7.28 -2.32 33.91
C ASP A 397 8.53 -3.19 33.72
N GLN A 398 8.49 -4.21 32.85
CA GLN A 398 9.68 -5.00 32.51
C GLN A 398 10.71 -4.19 31.69
N VAL A 399 10.25 -3.19 30.93
CA VAL A 399 11.09 -2.24 30.18
C VAL A 399 11.68 -1.16 31.10
N GLU A 400 11.02 -0.79 32.19
CA GLU A 400 11.56 0.13 33.21
C GLU A 400 12.46 -0.58 34.24
N SER A 401 12.14 -1.82 34.63
CA SER A 401 12.93 -2.63 35.57
C SER A 401 14.29 -3.07 35.01
N SER A 402 14.52 -2.99 33.70
CA SER A 402 15.81 -3.25 33.07
C SER A 402 16.74 -2.02 33.05
N ARG A 403 16.35 -0.92 33.73
CA ARG A 403 17.15 0.29 33.96
C ARG A 403 17.79 0.41 35.35
N SER A 404 17.71 -0.61 36.21
CA SER A 404 18.41 -0.66 37.51
C SER A 404 19.65 -1.55 37.47
#